data_AF-A0A7S1FWV7-F1
#
_entry.id   AF-A0A7S1FWV7-F1
#
_cell.length_a   1.000
_cell.length_b   1.000
_cell.length_c   1.000
_cell.angle_alpha   90.00
_cell.angle_beta   90.00
_cell.angle_gamma   90.00
#
_symmetry.space_group_name_H-M   'P 1'
#
loop_
_entity.id
_entity.type
_entity.pdbx_description
1 polymer ?
#
loop_
_entity_poly.entity_id
_entity_poly.type
_entity_poly.pdbx_seq_one_letter_code
_entity_poly.pdbx_strand_id
1 'polypeptide(L)'
;MSPSVSCHMASAILAVAVLFLSSPLICSFQISPKARHSVRPIPQCTRSFSTPPSTTTDPLSASVATEGSNDPESSTSRLSVPLTFSDMIDAASKAINDAREAGKTRQIVRVLLPRDPTGSRLGTFAEGDANGYAQFSNAALVPPDETWQGGIMQLYRAAGATCREILRAISPNPGGLPPRTTEDVSVDPSGVDGMGLWTSESTSPSDDAACFVQPTIEITNAIESVHKQAGSKRLVFILNPQWRNVDDALDAASKVGGFFGSVASFLGGKGGALKRLNEMGFESTFTIEGYVCKGTDVRLMKRFDSDWAVFALNDMGDGYVSLGTSLERPTYQDVDEMMDEKGIALKYARDIGLADKL
;
A
#
# COMPACT_ATOMS: atom_id res chain seq x y z
N MET A 1 -68.20 -4.85 51.68
CA MET A 1 -66.79 -4.65 51.27
C MET A 1 -66.44 -5.77 50.32
N SER A 2 -66.18 -5.43 49.06
CA SER A 2 -66.01 -6.38 47.95
C SER A 2 -64.73 -7.21 48.06
N PRO A 3 -64.70 -8.44 47.50
CA PRO A 3 -63.62 -9.41 47.69
C PRO A 3 -62.56 -9.33 46.57
N SER A 4 -61.30 -9.64 46.90
CA SER A 4 -60.25 -9.87 45.89
C SER A 4 -60.19 -11.34 45.50
N VAL A 5 -60.29 -11.59 44.21
CA VAL A 5 -60.24 -12.89 43.54
C VAL A 5 -58.81 -13.17 43.04
N SER A 6 -58.32 -14.38 43.28
CA SER A 6 -57.14 -15.00 42.67
C SER A 6 -57.31 -15.24 41.16
N CYS A 7 -56.25 -15.13 40.35
CA CYS A 7 -55.78 -16.18 39.40
C CYS A 7 -54.76 -15.70 38.35
N HIS A 8 -53.81 -16.62 38.05
CA HIS A 8 -53.04 -16.81 36.80
C HIS A 8 -51.86 -15.84 36.55
N MET A 9 -50.65 -16.26 36.15
CA MET A 9 -50.25 -17.47 35.44
C MET A 9 -48.75 -17.77 35.69
N ALA A 10 -48.44 -19.03 35.92
CA ALA A 10 -47.11 -19.62 35.79
C ALA A 10 -46.97 -20.31 34.42
N SER A 11 -45.72 -20.65 34.06
CA SER A 11 -45.28 -21.59 33.00
C SER A 11 -45.06 -21.05 31.59
N ALA A 12 -43.79 -21.01 31.18
CA ALA A 12 -43.22 -21.58 29.93
C ALA A 12 -41.89 -20.83 29.60
N ILE A 13 -40.71 -21.41 29.34
CA ILE A 13 -40.22 -22.78 29.13
C ILE A 13 -38.72 -22.75 29.48
N LEU A 14 -38.33 -23.62 30.41
CA LEU A 14 -36.96 -24.04 30.72
C LEU A 14 -36.87 -25.50 30.29
N ALA A 15 -36.33 -25.76 29.10
CA ALA A 15 -35.90 -27.06 28.55
C ALA A 15 -35.48 -26.75 27.09
N VAL A 16 -34.29 -27.02 26.58
CA VAL A 16 -33.59 -28.31 26.56
C VAL A 16 -32.09 -28.01 26.39
N ALA A 17 -31.30 -28.32 27.42
CA ALA A 17 -29.95 -28.82 27.23
C ALA A 17 -30.04 -30.35 27.05
N VAL A 18 -29.04 -30.93 26.37
CA VAL A 18 -28.82 -32.36 26.05
C VAL A 18 -29.16 -32.71 24.58
N LEU A 19 -28.16 -33.35 23.93
CA LEU A 19 -28.01 -33.73 22.49
C LEU A 19 -27.22 -32.67 21.71
N PHE A 20 -25.92 -32.78 21.39
CA PHE A 20 -25.21 -33.92 20.79
C PHE A 20 -23.71 -33.87 21.12
N LEU A 21 -23.19 -34.96 21.68
CA LEU A 21 -21.81 -35.41 21.48
C LEU A 21 -21.84 -36.49 20.39
N SER A 22 -20.73 -36.61 19.66
CA SER A 22 -20.35 -37.66 18.68
C SER A 22 -20.71 -37.45 17.20
N SER A 23 -19.75 -36.94 16.42
CA SER A 23 -19.13 -37.65 15.27
C SER A 23 -18.09 -36.77 14.55
N PRO A 24 -16.88 -37.28 14.23
CA PRO A 24 -15.89 -36.55 13.45
C PRO A 24 -16.13 -36.80 11.95
N LEU A 25 -16.44 -35.75 11.19
CA LEU A 25 -16.42 -35.80 9.73
C LEU A 25 -15.02 -35.43 9.24
N ILE A 26 -14.24 -36.46 8.98
CA ILE A 26 -13.00 -36.42 8.20
C ILE A 26 -13.41 -36.13 6.74
N CYS A 27 -13.26 -34.88 6.30
CA CYS A 27 -13.31 -34.54 4.88
C CYS A 27 -11.90 -34.69 4.29
N SER A 28 -11.62 -35.89 3.80
CA SER A 28 -10.50 -36.16 2.89
C SER A 28 -10.83 -35.54 1.52
N PHE A 29 -10.19 -34.41 1.17
CA PHE A 29 -10.21 -33.90 -0.20
C PHE A 29 -9.20 -34.70 -1.05
N GLN A 30 -9.75 -35.59 -1.89
CA GLN A 30 -9.02 -36.26 -2.96
C GLN A 30 -8.62 -35.24 -4.03
N ILE A 31 -7.32 -35.06 -4.21
CA ILE A 31 -6.73 -34.35 -5.35
C ILE A 31 -6.99 -35.19 -6.62
N SER A 32 -7.78 -34.63 -7.54
CA SER A 32 -8.01 -35.20 -8.88
C SER A 32 -6.76 -35.06 -9.76
N PRO A 33 -6.35 -36.10 -10.52
CA PRO A 33 -5.15 -36.03 -11.34
C PRO A 33 -5.38 -35.31 -12.68
N LYS A 34 -4.61 -34.22 -12.86
CA LYS A 34 -3.98 -33.73 -14.10
C LYS A 34 -4.70 -33.96 -15.44
N ALA A 35 -5.28 -32.90 -15.98
CA ALA A 35 -5.45 -32.74 -17.43
C ALA A 35 -4.08 -32.43 -18.07
N ARG A 36 -3.62 -33.30 -18.98
CA ARG A 36 -2.43 -33.09 -19.82
C ARG A 36 -2.75 -32.01 -20.86
N HIS A 37 -2.15 -30.84 -20.74
CA HIS A 37 -2.04 -29.92 -21.87
C HIS A 37 -0.75 -30.18 -22.65
N SER A 38 -0.96 -30.39 -23.95
CA SER A 38 0.03 -30.63 -24.98
C SER A 38 0.93 -29.40 -25.15
N VAL A 39 2.21 -29.56 -24.82
CA VAL A 39 3.25 -28.56 -25.04
C VAL A 39 3.64 -28.61 -26.52
N ARG A 40 3.36 -27.54 -27.27
CA ARG A 40 3.96 -27.33 -28.58
C ARG A 40 5.40 -26.84 -28.41
N PRO A 41 6.37 -27.34 -29.20
CA PRO A 41 7.76 -26.93 -29.09
C PRO A 41 7.96 -25.48 -29.53
N ILE A 42 8.69 -24.72 -28.71
CA ILE A 42 9.16 -23.35 -29.01
C ILE A 42 10.38 -23.47 -29.94
N PRO A 43 10.45 -22.71 -31.05
CA PRO A 43 11.62 -22.71 -31.92
C PRO A 43 12.83 -22.07 -31.23
N GLN A 44 13.95 -22.80 -31.24
CA GLN A 44 15.23 -22.34 -30.72
C GLN A 44 15.79 -21.22 -31.60
N CYS A 45 15.88 -20.01 -31.06
CA CYS A 45 16.59 -18.89 -31.66
C CYS A 45 18.03 -18.89 -31.12
N THR A 46 18.97 -19.44 -31.89
CA THR A 46 20.40 -19.36 -31.63
C THR A 46 20.90 -17.95 -31.96
N ARG A 47 21.18 -17.13 -30.95
CA ARG A 47 22.01 -15.91 -31.09
C ARG A 47 23.40 -16.16 -30.52
N SER A 48 24.39 -16.05 -31.40
CA SER A 48 25.82 -16.02 -31.09
C SER A 48 26.17 -14.73 -30.35
N PHE A 49 26.77 -14.86 -29.17
CA PHE A 49 27.38 -13.76 -28.43
C PHE A 49 28.85 -13.62 -28.85
N SER A 50 29.18 -12.48 -29.46
CA SER A 50 30.55 -12.02 -29.65
C SER A 50 30.97 -11.17 -28.46
N THR A 51 32.04 -11.58 -27.78
CA THR A 51 32.72 -10.87 -26.69
C THR A 51 33.45 -9.61 -27.20
N PRO A 52 33.31 -8.45 -26.55
CA PRO A 52 34.26 -7.34 -26.71
C PRO A 52 35.40 -7.41 -25.68
N PRO A 53 36.57 -6.82 -26.01
CA PRO A 53 37.81 -6.98 -25.25
C PRO A 53 37.89 -6.09 -24.00
N SER A 54 38.52 -6.67 -22.99
CA SER A 54 38.96 -6.06 -21.72
C SER A 54 39.98 -4.94 -21.96
N THR A 55 39.72 -3.76 -21.39
CA THR A 55 40.72 -2.68 -21.28
C THR A 55 41.06 -2.48 -19.81
N THR A 56 42.33 -2.73 -19.51
CA THR A 56 43.01 -2.56 -18.23
C THR A 56 43.53 -1.12 -18.12
N THR A 57 43.32 -0.42 -16.99
CA THR A 57 44.30 0.49 -16.36
C THR A 57 43.80 1.04 -15.01
N ASP A 58 44.55 0.67 -13.97
CA ASP A 58 44.75 1.25 -12.62
C ASP A 58 45.31 2.69 -12.64
N PRO A 59 45.62 3.37 -11.49
CA PRO A 59 45.06 3.33 -10.12
C PRO A 59 44.97 4.71 -9.40
N LEU A 60 44.47 4.67 -8.15
CA LEU A 60 44.92 5.43 -6.95
C LEU A 60 44.88 6.98 -6.98
N SER A 61 43.93 7.54 -6.21
CA SER A 61 44.08 8.89 -5.64
C SER A 61 43.62 8.91 -4.18
N ALA A 62 44.48 9.52 -3.37
CA ALA A 62 44.50 9.48 -1.91
C ALA A 62 43.37 10.31 -1.28
N SER A 63 42.82 9.78 -0.20
CA SER A 63 41.84 10.43 0.66
C SER A 63 42.51 11.41 1.63
N VAL A 64 42.01 12.65 1.64
CA VAL A 64 42.28 13.65 2.68
C VAL A 64 41.23 13.45 3.77
N ALA A 65 41.67 13.10 4.98
CA ALA A 65 40.82 12.99 6.15
C ALA A 65 40.54 14.39 6.72
N THR A 66 39.28 14.82 6.66
CA THR A 66 38.78 16.00 7.37
C THR A 66 38.06 15.51 8.62
N GLU A 67 38.60 15.85 9.79
CA GLU A 67 37.96 15.61 11.09
C GLU A 67 36.73 16.52 11.22
N GLY A 68 35.56 15.97 10.89
CA GLY A 68 34.26 16.58 11.14
C GLY A 68 33.69 16.12 12.49
N SER A 69 33.25 17.09 13.30
CA SER A 69 32.55 16.88 14.56
C SER A 69 31.29 16.03 14.36
N ASN A 70 31.30 14.81 14.89
CA ASN A 70 30.14 13.94 14.96
C ASN A 70 29.25 14.37 16.13
N ASP A 71 28.36 15.33 15.89
CA ASP A 71 27.11 15.36 16.65
C ASP A 71 26.31 14.11 16.25
N PRO A 72 25.77 13.33 17.20
CA PRO A 72 24.89 12.20 16.90
C PRO A 72 23.53 12.75 16.47
N GLU A 73 23.50 13.40 15.30
CA GLU A 73 22.28 13.66 14.57
C GLU A 73 21.69 12.28 14.24
N SER A 74 20.63 11.93 14.97
CA SER A 74 19.85 10.71 14.77
C SER A 74 19.69 10.49 13.27
N SER A 75 20.35 9.47 12.74
CA SER A 75 20.48 9.18 11.32
C SER A 75 19.19 8.61 10.73
N THR A 76 18.02 9.17 11.10
CA THR A 76 16.78 8.94 10.40
C THR A 76 16.98 9.45 8.98
N SER A 77 17.26 8.52 8.06
CA SER A 77 17.57 8.83 6.67
C SER A 77 16.52 9.79 6.14
N ARG A 78 16.94 10.99 5.74
CA ARG A 78 16.06 12.01 5.19
C ARG A 78 15.23 11.39 4.07
N LEU A 79 13.91 11.38 4.22
CA LEU A 79 13.00 10.85 3.20
C LEU A 79 13.19 11.62 1.88
N SER A 80 13.11 10.91 0.77
CA SER A 80 13.11 11.48 -0.58
C SER A 80 11.90 10.98 -1.37
N VAL A 81 11.24 11.87 -2.09
CA VAL A 81 10.11 11.50 -2.94
C VAL A 81 10.61 10.65 -4.11
N PRO A 82 10.07 9.43 -4.32
CA PRO A 82 10.40 8.64 -5.50
C PRO A 82 9.90 9.34 -6.76
N LEU A 83 10.80 9.53 -7.72
CA LEU A 83 10.49 10.18 -9.00
C LEU A 83 10.06 9.16 -10.05
N THR A 84 10.60 7.94 -9.96
CA THR A 84 10.27 6.84 -10.87
C THR A 84 9.55 5.71 -10.15
N PHE A 85 8.89 4.85 -10.94
CA PHE A 85 8.29 3.64 -10.41
C PHE A 85 9.31 2.73 -9.72
N SER A 86 10.54 2.61 -10.26
CA SER A 86 11.59 1.83 -9.61
C SER A 86 11.96 2.40 -8.24
N ASP A 87 12.18 3.71 -8.14
CA ASP A 87 12.53 4.37 -6.87
C ASP A 87 11.45 4.12 -5.81
N MET A 88 10.18 4.13 -6.23
CA MET A 88 9.04 3.87 -5.34
C MET A 88 9.01 2.42 -4.88
N ILE A 89 9.24 1.45 -5.77
CA ILE A 89 9.33 0.03 -5.42
C ILE A 89 10.49 -0.19 -4.45
N ASP A 90 11.65 0.41 -4.70
CA ASP A 90 12.83 0.30 -3.83
C ASP A 90 12.56 0.91 -2.46
N ALA A 91 11.99 2.12 -2.40
CA ALA A 91 11.65 2.79 -1.14
C ALA A 91 10.62 2.00 -0.31
N ALA A 92 9.55 1.52 -0.95
CA ALA A 92 8.51 0.74 -0.28
C ALA A 92 9.06 -0.61 0.20
N SER A 93 9.78 -1.34 -0.67
CA SER A 93 10.35 -2.66 -0.35
C SER A 93 11.39 -2.58 0.76
N LYS A 94 12.23 -1.53 0.74
CA LYS A 94 13.17 -1.27 1.83
C LYS A 94 12.44 -1.01 3.15
N ALA A 95 11.42 -0.14 3.16
CA ALA A 95 10.64 0.14 4.36
C ALA A 95 9.94 -1.12 4.91
N ILE A 96 9.40 -1.97 4.02
CA ILE A 96 8.77 -3.25 4.39
C ILE A 96 9.77 -4.20 5.05
N ASN A 97 10.97 -4.35 4.47
CA ASN A 97 12.01 -5.22 5.00
C ASN A 97 12.56 -4.69 6.32
N ASP A 98 12.90 -3.40 6.41
CA ASP A 98 13.37 -2.76 7.64
C ASP A 98 12.33 -2.94 8.77
N ALA A 99 11.03 -2.79 8.47
CA ALA A 99 9.96 -3.01 9.44
C ALA A 99 9.82 -4.48 9.85
N ARG A 100 9.96 -5.41 8.89
CA ARG A 100 9.96 -6.86 9.16
C ARG A 100 11.11 -7.26 10.08
N GLU A 101 12.30 -6.70 9.86
CA GLU A 101 13.48 -6.87 10.72
C GLU A 101 13.23 -6.31 12.13
N ALA A 102 12.48 -5.21 12.24
CA ALA A 102 11.99 -4.67 13.51
C ALA A 102 10.82 -5.46 14.13
N GLY A 103 10.49 -6.65 13.59
CA GLY A 103 9.45 -7.54 14.11
C GLY A 103 8.02 -7.24 13.63
N LYS A 104 7.85 -6.27 12.73
CA LYS A 104 6.54 -5.85 12.21
C LYS A 104 6.16 -6.72 11.01
N THR A 105 5.40 -7.80 11.23
CA THR A 105 4.98 -8.74 10.16
C THR A 105 3.58 -8.49 9.62
N ARG A 106 2.91 -7.44 10.11
CA ARG A 106 1.57 -7.01 9.70
C ARG A 106 1.61 -5.55 9.32
N GLN A 107 1.61 -5.27 8.03
CA GLN A 107 1.98 -3.95 7.52
C GLN A 107 0.90 -3.37 6.61
N ILE A 108 0.72 -2.04 6.65
CA ILE A 108 -0.10 -1.29 5.70
C ILE A 108 0.84 -0.40 4.90
N VAL A 109 0.73 -0.52 3.58
CA VAL A 109 1.59 0.15 2.60
C VAL A 109 0.69 0.97 1.67
N ARG A 110 0.96 2.27 1.58
CA ARG A 110 0.31 3.18 0.63
C ARG A 110 1.35 3.72 -0.34
N VAL A 111 1.12 3.52 -1.62
CA VAL A 111 2.00 3.92 -2.71
C VAL A 111 1.21 4.65 -3.78
N LEU A 112 1.91 5.47 -4.55
CA LEU A 112 1.41 5.98 -5.81
C LEU A 112 1.32 4.82 -6.81
N LEU A 113 0.51 4.98 -7.85
CA LEU A 113 0.34 3.95 -8.87
C LEU A 113 0.85 4.46 -10.22
N PRO A 114 1.52 3.59 -10.99
CA PRO A 114 2.05 3.95 -12.29
C PRO A 114 0.90 4.16 -13.28
N ARG A 115 0.97 5.26 -14.03
CA ARG A 115 0.03 5.64 -15.07
C ARG A 115 0.78 6.10 -16.31
N ASP A 116 0.19 5.91 -17.50
CA ASP A 116 0.76 6.46 -18.74
C ASP A 116 0.77 8.01 -18.66
N PRO A 117 1.94 8.68 -18.79
CA PRO A 117 2.01 10.15 -18.75
C PRO A 117 1.32 10.80 -19.96
N THR A 118 1.18 10.08 -21.06
CA THR A 118 0.45 10.51 -22.26
C THR A 118 -1.04 10.16 -22.19
N GLY A 119 -1.45 9.44 -21.15
CA GLY A 119 -2.82 9.04 -20.82
C GLY A 119 -3.75 10.18 -20.42
N SER A 120 -3.40 11.44 -20.73
CA SER A 120 -4.29 12.60 -20.68
C SER A 120 -5.48 12.49 -21.66
N ARG A 121 -5.53 11.41 -22.47
CA ARG A 121 -6.74 10.97 -23.17
C ARG A 121 -7.78 10.45 -22.17
N LEU A 122 -8.45 11.42 -21.57
CA LEU A 122 -9.61 11.24 -20.74
C LEU A 122 -10.61 10.31 -21.47
N GLY A 123 -10.89 9.10 -20.97
CA GLY A 123 -11.92 8.19 -21.49
C GLY A 123 -11.45 6.98 -22.33
N THR A 124 -10.14 6.73 -22.44
CA THR A 124 -9.65 5.48 -23.06
C THR A 124 -9.55 4.39 -21.99
N PHE A 125 -10.53 3.50 -21.91
CA PHE A 125 -10.67 2.44 -20.90
C PHE A 125 -9.52 1.41 -20.82
N ALA A 126 -8.52 1.52 -21.70
CA ALA A 126 -7.42 0.59 -21.81
C ALA A 126 -6.11 1.36 -21.98
N GLU A 127 -5.47 1.71 -20.86
CA GLU A 127 -4.00 1.70 -20.84
C GLU A 127 -3.61 0.26 -21.18
N GLY A 128 -2.72 0.09 -22.16
CA GLY A 128 -2.35 -1.24 -22.66
C GLY A 128 -1.95 -2.15 -21.49
N ASP A 129 -2.26 -3.45 -21.59
CA ASP A 129 -1.93 -4.41 -20.52
C ASP A 129 -0.49 -4.16 -20.06
N ALA A 130 -0.36 -3.77 -18.79
CA ALA A 130 0.90 -3.39 -18.16
C ALA A 130 1.77 -4.63 -17.89
N ASN A 131 1.94 -5.45 -18.92
CA ASN A 131 2.66 -6.72 -18.88
C ASN A 131 4.14 -6.45 -19.17
N GLY A 132 4.81 -5.79 -18.23
CA GLY A 132 6.26 -5.72 -18.21
C GLY A 132 6.82 -4.49 -17.53
N TYR A 133 7.86 -4.71 -16.73
CA TYR A 133 8.65 -3.67 -16.05
C TYR A 133 9.13 -2.55 -16.99
N ALA A 134 9.42 -2.87 -18.26
CA ALA A 134 9.88 -1.91 -19.27
C ALA A 134 8.85 -0.79 -19.55
N GLN A 135 7.55 -1.07 -19.42
CA GLN A 135 6.50 -0.07 -19.68
C GLN A 135 6.40 0.98 -18.57
N PHE A 136 6.92 0.70 -17.37
CA PHE A 136 6.85 1.62 -16.22
C PHE A 136 8.02 2.60 -16.13
N SER A 137 9.04 2.45 -16.98
CA SER A 137 10.21 3.34 -16.99
C SER A 137 9.85 4.81 -17.21
N ASN A 138 8.74 5.07 -17.91
CA ASN A 138 8.24 6.41 -18.17
C ASN A 138 6.86 6.66 -17.53
N ALA A 139 6.42 5.82 -16.59
CA ALA A 139 5.11 5.99 -15.97
C ALA A 139 5.11 7.20 -15.02
N ALA A 140 4.05 8.00 -15.09
CA ALA A 140 3.74 9.00 -14.07
C ALA A 140 3.24 8.29 -12.80
N LEU A 141 3.64 8.78 -11.62
CA LEU A 141 3.17 8.26 -10.34
C LEU A 141 1.99 9.09 -9.83
N VAL A 142 0.81 8.47 -9.79
CA VAL A 142 -0.46 9.14 -9.49
C VAL A 142 -1.08 8.58 -8.22
N PRO A 143 -1.69 9.41 -7.34
CA PRO A 143 -2.42 8.92 -6.18
C PRO A 143 -3.55 7.95 -6.59
N PRO A 144 -3.88 6.95 -5.76
CA PRO A 144 -4.97 6.01 -6.05
C PRO A 144 -6.34 6.61 -5.70
N ASP A 145 -6.77 7.64 -6.42
CA ASP A 145 -7.97 8.43 -6.14
C ASP A 145 -9.02 8.39 -7.29
N GLU A 146 -10.01 9.28 -7.23
CA GLU A 146 -11.11 9.37 -8.18
C GLU A 146 -10.68 9.90 -9.58
N THR A 147 -9.41 10.31 -9.76
CA THR A 147 -8.87 10.75 -11.07
C THR A 147 -8.63 9.59 -12.04
N TRP A 148 -8.76 8.35 -11.57
CA TRP A 148 -8.69 7.12 -12.35
C TRP A 148 -10.01 6.86 -13.06
N GLN A 149 -10.09 7.23 -14.33
CA GLN A 149 -11.35 7.21 -15.09
C GLN A 149 -11.86 5.84 -15.46
N GLY A 150 -10.97 4.86 -15.65
CA GLY A 150 -11.34 3.46 -15.77
C GLY A 150 -11.81 2.86 -14.44
N GLY A 151 -11.95 3.70 -13.41
CA GLY A 151 -12.47 3.35 -12.10
C GLY A 151 -11.58 2.34 -11.38
N ILE A 152 -12.23 1.58 -10.50
CA ILE A 152 -11.56 0.63 -9.63
C ILE A 152 -10.81 -0.46 -10.39
N MET A 153 -11.27 -0.84 -11.58
CA MET A 153 -10.61 -1.89 -12.39
C MET A 153 -9.31 -1.41 -13.03
N GLN A 154 -9.26 -0.17 -13.52
CA GLN A 154 -8.00 0.41 -13.99
C GLN A 154 -7.01 0.56 -12.84
N LEU A 155 -7.51 1.04 -11.70
CA LEU A 155 -6.73 1.20 -10.48
C LEU A 155 -6.14 -0.15 -10.01
N TYR A 156 -6.94 -1.22 -10.03
CA TYR A 156 -6.50 -2.57 -9.66
C TYR A 156 -5.42 -3.11 -10.59
N ARG A 157 -5.50 -2.88 -11.91
CA ARG A 157 -4.45 -3.32 -12.84
C ARG A 157 -3.10 -2.69 -12.53
N ALA A 158 -3.09 -1.40 -12.17
CA ALA A 158 -1.87 -0.71 -11.75
C ALA A 158 -1.40 -1.18 -10.34
N ALA A 159 -2.32 -1.32 -9.40
CA ALA A 159 -2.03 -1.76 -8.03
C ALA A 159 -1.54 -3.21 -7.96
N GLY A 160 -2.14 -4.12 -8.73
CA GLY A 160 -1.74 -5.53 -8.83
C GLY A 160 -0.36 -5.68 -9.46
N ALA A 161 -0.04 -4.92 -10.50
CA ALA A 161 1.31 -4.87 -11.06
C ALA A 161 2.33 -4.34 -10.04
N THR A 162 1.99 -3.27 -9.33
CA THR A 162 2.82 -2.70 -8.26
C THR A 162 3.07 -3.69 -7.13
N CYS A 163 2.02 -4.38 -6.67
CA CYS A 163 2.09 -5.44 -5.68
C CYS A 163 3.06 -6.56 -6.09
N ARG A 164 2.96 -7.01 -7.34
CA ARG A 164 3.82 -8.07 -7.87
C ARG A 164 5.29 -7.69 -7.82
N GLU A 165 5.63 -6.46 -8.19
CA GLU A 165 7.01 -5.97 -8.15
C GLU A 165 7.51 -5.79 -6.71
N ILE A 166 6.69 -5.28 -5.79
CA ILE A 166 7.04 -5.24 -4.35
C ILE A 166 7.28 -6.65 -3.82
N LEU A 167 6.39 -7.60 -4.09
CA LEU A 167 6.54 -8.99 -3.65
C LEU A 167 7.83 -9.62 -4.19
N ARG A 168 8.19 -9.33 -5.45
CA ARG A 168 9.45 -9.79 -6.04
C ARG A 168 10.67 -9.17 -5.36
N ALA A 169 10.61 -7.90 -4.99
CA ALA A 169 11.70 -7.19 -4.35
C ALA A 169 11.93 -7.63 -2.90
N ILE A 170 10.87 -7.97 -2.15
CA ILE A 170 10.99 -8.34 -0.73
C ILE A 170 11.19 -9.85 -0.49
N SER A 171 10.85 -10.69 -1.47
CA SER A 171 10.92 -12.15 -1.30
C SER A 171 12.26 -12.69 -1.79
N PRO A 172 12.98 -13.50 -1.00
CA PRO A 172 14.27 -14.06 -1.40
C PRO A 172 14.20 -14.87 -2.70
N ASN A 173 15.13 -14.65 -3.63
CA ASN A 173 15.20 -15.36 -4.91
C ASN A 173 15.50 -16.85 -4.71
N PRO A 174 14.55 -17.78 -5.00
CA PRO A 174 14.84 -19.21 -4.95
C PRO A 174 15.81 -19.61 -6.06
N GLY A 175 17.04 -19.99 -5.67
CA GLY A 175 18.08 -20.43 -6.62
C GLY A 175 18.53 -19.33 -7.60
N GLY A 176 18.43 -18.06 -7.21
CA GLY A 176 18.82 -16.92 -8.06
C GLY A 176 17.80 -16.52 -9.13
N LEU A 177 16.62 -17.15 -9.15
CA LEU A 177 15.50 -16.75 -10.00
C LEU A 177 14.53 -15.84 -9.22
N PRO A 178 13.82 -14.92 -9.90
CA PRO A 178 12.76 -14.14 -9.27
C PRO A 178 11.70 -15.06 -8.62
N PRO A 179 11.19 -14.72 -7.43
CA PRO A 179 10.19 -15.51 -6.74
C PRO A 179 8.90 -15.59 -7.58
N ARG A 180 8.24 -16.75 -7.51
CA ARG A 180 6.96 -16.93 -8.19
C ARG A 180 5.88 -16.19 -7.41
N THR A 181 5.12 -15.37 -8.12
CA THR A 181 3.96 -14.68 -7.56
C THR A 181 2.67 -15.25 -8.14
N THR A 182 1.68 -15.51 -7.29
CA THR A 182 0.37 -16.02 -7.68
C THR A 182 -0.73 -15.12 -7.15
N GLU A 183 -1.76 -14.90 -7.96
CA GLU A 183 -2.97 -14.20 -7.56
C GLU A 183 -4.04 -15.22 -7.15
N ASP A 184 -4.64 -15.03 -5.99
CA ASP A 184 -5.84 -15.74 -5.55
C ASP A 184 -7.08 -14.88 -5.86
N VAL A 185 -7.71 -15.24 -6.97
CA VAL A 185 -8.93 -14.60 -7.48
C VAL A 185 -10.18 -14.93 -6.66
N SER A 186 -10.09 -15.81 -5.65
CA SER A 186 -11.25 -16.14 -4.81
C SER A 186 -11.63 -15.02 -3.84
N VAL A 187 -10.75 -14.03 -3.64
CA VAL A 187 -11.00 -12.85 -2.80
C VAL A 187 -11.92 -11.84 -3.50
N ASP A 188 -11.89 -11.78 -4.83
CA ASP A 188 -12.86 -11.05 -5.66
C ASP A 188 -13.34 -11.97 -6.79
N PRO A 189 -14.27 -12.90 -6.50
CA PRO A 189 -14.79 -13.82 -7.52
C PRO A 189 -15.50 -13.13 -8.68
N SER A 190 -16.00 -11.90 -8.45
CA SER A 190 -16.68 -11.11 -9.46
C SER A 190 -15.69 -10.51 -10.45
N GLY A 191 -14.48 -10.19 -9.98
CA GLY A 191 -13.46 -9.45 -10.71
C GLY A 191 -13.89 -8.01 -11.02
N VAL A 192 -14.85 -7.46 -10.28
CA VAL A 192 -15.41 -6.10 -10.49
C VAL A 192 -15.09 -5.18 -9.32
N ASP A 193 -14.78 -5.72 -8.14
CA ASP A 193 -14.51 -4.92 -6.95
C ASP A 193 -13.07 -4.39 -6.92
N GLY A 194 -12.21 -4.90 -7.82
CA GLY A 194 -10.83 -4.45 -8.01
C GLY A 194 -9.99 -4.69 -6.76
N MET A 195 -10.15 -5.86 -6.17
CA MET A 195 -9.37 -6.35 -5.04
C MET A 195 -8.67 -7.65 -5.39
N GLY A 196 -7.64 -8.02 -4.64
CA GLY A 196 -7.03 -9.34 -4.79
C GLY A 196 -6.08 -9.71 -3.68
N LEU A 197 -5.76 -11.00 -3.59
CA LEU A 197 -4.71 -11.52 -2.73
C LEU A 197 -3.57 -12.03 -3.59
N TRP A 198 -2.39 -11.47 -3.40
CA TRP A 198 -1.17 -11.91 -4.06
C TRP A 198 -0.28 -12.62 -3.05
N THR A 199 0.30 -13.74 -3.46
CA THR A 199 1.29 -14.48 -2.65
C THR A 199 2.59 -14.63 -3.42
N SER A 200 3.67 -14.71 -2.67
CA SER A 200 5.01 -15.03 -3.17
C SER A 200 5.44 -16.38 -2.60
N GLU A 201 6.00 -17.22 -3.46
CA GLU A 201 6.61 -18.51 -3.08
C GLU A 201 8.12 -18.32 -2.99
N SER A 202 8.63 -18.39 -1.75
CA SER A 202 10.05 -18.30 -1.44
C SER A 202 10.70 -19.68 -1.32
N THR A 203 12.01 -19.74 -1.05
CA THR A 203 12.71 -21.02 -0.84
C THR A 203 12.21 -21.77 0.39
N SER A 204 11.84 -21.03 1.44
CA SER A 204 11.25 -21.57 2.66
C SER A 204 9.85 -21.00 2.84
N PRO A 205 8.86 -21.80 3.28
CA PRO A 205 7.52 -21.30 3.59
C PRO A 205 7.50 -20.17 4.62
N SER A 206 8.50 -20.09 5.51
CA SER A 206 8.63 -19.00 6.48
C SER A 206 8.88 -17.63 5.84
N ASP A 207 9.37 -17.62 4.60
CA ASP A 207 9.73 -16.43 3.84
C ASP A 207 8.70 -16.07 2.77
N ASP A 208 7.60 -16.83 2.68
CA ASP A 208 6.46 -16.46 1.86
C ASP A 208 5.82 -15.18 2.42
N ALA A 209 5.45 -14.28 1.52
CA ALA A 209 4.68 -13.08 1.84
C ALA A 209 3.32 -13.09 1.13
N ALA A 210 2.31 -12.57 1.82
CA ALA A 210 0.97 -12.35 1.29
C ALA A 210 0.63 -10.86 1.28
N CYS A 211 -0.01 -10.38 0.21
CA CYS A 211 -0.43 -9.00 0.05
C CYS A 211 -1.90 -8.92 -0.37
N PHE A 212 -2.71 -8.24 0.41
CA PHE A 212 -4.04 -7.82 -0.02
C PHE A 212 -3.94 -6.50 -0.76
N VAL A 213 -4.39 -6.48 -2.02
CA VAL A 213 -4.37 -5.33 -2.89
C VAL A 213 -5.73 -4.66 -2.87
N GLN A 214 -5.73 -3.38 -2.51
CA GLN A 214 -6.91 -2.51 -2.46
C GLN A 214 -8.10 -3.04 -1.65
N PRO A 215 -7.89 -3.73 -0.50
CA PRO A 215 -9.00 -4.33 0.22
C PRO A 215 -10.01 -3.28 0.68
N THR A 216 -11.29 -3.62 0.57
CA THR A 216 -12.40 -2.92 1.24
C THR A 216 -12.64 -3.53 2.62
N ILE A 217 -13.60 -2.96 3.37
CA ILE A 217 -13.98 -3.50 4.69
C ILE A 217 -14.62 -4.89 4.60
N GLU A 218 -15.16 -5.27 3.43
CA GLU A 218 -15.95 -6.49 3.24
C GLU A 218 -15.09 -7.75 3.33
N ILE A 219 -13.81 -7.67 2.96
CA ILE A 219 -12.88 -8.80 2.96
C ILE A 219 -12.05 -8.91 4.25
N THR A 220 -12.41 -8.17 5.31
CA THR A 220 -11.72 -8.22 6.61
C THR A 220 -11.64 -9.66 7.17
N ASN A 221 -12.67 -10.49 6.94
CA ASN A 221 -12.67 -11.89 7.37
C ASN A 221 -11.63 -12.74 6.60
N ALA A 222 -11.42 -12.46 5.31
CA ALA A 222 -10.38 -13.12 4.52
C ALA A 222 -8.98 -12.71 5.01
N ILE A 223 -8.80 -11.42 5.30
CA ILE A 223 -7.57 -10.89 5.91
C ILE A 223 -7.27 -11.61 7.23
N GLU A 224 -8.26 -11.75 8.11
CA GLU A 224 -8.10 -12.44 9.39
C GLU A 224 -7.75 -13.93 9.21
N SER A 225 -8.38 -14.61 8.26
CA SER A 225 -8.06 -16.00 7.93
C SER A 225 -6.60 -16.17 7.50
N VAL A 226 -6.14 -15.32 6.56
CA VAL A 226 -4.74 -15.35 6.09
C VAL A 226 -3.78 -14.94 7.20
N HIS A 227 -4.12 -13.93 8.01
CA HIS A 227 -3.33 -13.53 9.19
C HIS A 227 -3.12 -14.72 10.14
N LYS A 228 -4.17 -15.50 10.45
CA LYS A 228 -4.11 -16.67 11.33
C LYS A 228 -3.25 -17.78 10.73
N GLN A 229 -3.42 -18.06 9.44
CA GLN A 229 -2.61 -19.06 8.73
C GLN A 229 -1.13 -18.64 8.67
N ALA A 230 -0.85 -17.35 8.47
CA ALA A 230 0.50 -16.80 8.39
C ALA A 230 1.28 -16.98 9.70
N GLY A 231 0.58 -16.93 10.85
CA GLY A 231 1.22 -16.95 12.18
C GLY A 231 2.10 -15.72 12.40
N SER A 232 2.89 -15.68 13.46
CA SER A 232 3.66 -14.48 13.82
C SER A 232 4.83 -14.15 12.89
N LYS A 233 5.30 -15.14 12.09
CA LYS A 233 6.57 -15.04 11.35
C LYS A 233 6.41 -14.61 9.89
N ARG A 234 5.37 -15.09 9.19
CA ARG A 234 5.18 -14.79 7.76
C ARG A 234 4.62 -13.39 7.59
N LEU A 235 5.11 -12.67 6.59
CA LEU A 235 4.68 -11.30 6.30
C LEU A 235 3.28 -11.33 5.66
N VAL A 236 2.37 -10.54 6.22
CA VAL A 236 1.10 -10.21 5.57
C VAL A 236 1.00 -8.69 5.52
N PHE A 237 0.87 -8.12 4.34
CA PHE A 237 0.70 -6.69 4.20
C PHE A 237 -0.51 -6.33 3.34
N ILE A 238 -0.93 -5.07 3.46
CA ILE A 238 -2.07 -4.51 2.76
C ILE A 238 -1.56 -3.35 1.93
N LEU A 239 -1.80 -3.41 0.62
CA LEU A 239 -1.41 -2.37 -0.34
C LEU A 239 -2.61 -1.50 -0.72
N ASN A 240 -2.49 -0.19 -0.55
CA ASN A 240 -3.48 0.81 -0.97
C ASN A 240 -4.93 0.49 -0.53
N PRO A 241 -5.20 0.26 0.76
CA PRO A 241 -6.55 -0.08 1.21
C PRO A 241 -7.54 1.04 0.89
N GLN A 242 -8.74 0.63 0.46
CA GLN A 242 -9.82 1.52 -0.03
C GLN A 242 -10.73 2.04 1.08
N TRP A 243 -10.30 1.94 2.34
CA TRP A 243 -11.01 2.60 3.43
C TRP A 243 -10.79 4.10 3.25
N ARG A 244 -11.82 4.82 2.76
CA ARG A 244 -11.82 6.28 2.74
C ARG A 244 -11.48 6.75 4.15
N ASN A 245 -10.30 7.35 4.36
CA ASN A 245 -10.07 8.11 5.58
C ASN A 245 -11.14 9.19 5.57
N VAL A 246 -12.07 9.10 6.52
CA VAL A 246 -13.18 10.07 6.58
C VAL A 246 -12.60 11.45 6.91
N ASP A 247 -11.32 11.50 7.28
CA ASP A 247 -10.54 12.69 7.58
C ASP A 247 -10.53 13.71 6.43
N ASP A 248 -10.56 13.35 5.14
CA ASP A 248 -10.63 14.40 4.09
C ASP A 248 -12.03 15.07 4.00
N ALA A 249 -13.11 14.35 4.35
CA ALA A 249 -14.47 14.90 4.41
C ALA A 249 -14.79 15.54 5.78
N LEU A 250 -14.15 15.06 6.86
CA LEU A 250 -14.26 15.56 8.22
C LEU A 250 -13.28 16.70 8.50
N ASP A 251 -12.18 16.86 7.77
CA ASP A 251 -11.33 18.06 7.79
C ASP A 251 -12.02 19.21 7.07
N ALA A 252 -12.85 18.93 6.07
CA ALA A 252 -13.79 19.93 5.55
C ALA A 252 -14.88 20.28 6.59
N ALA A 253 -15.24 19.34 7.47
CA ALA A 253 -16.22 19.53 8.54
C ALA A 253 -15.61 19.96 9.89
N SER A 254 -14.27 20.02 10.03
CA SER A 254 -13.57 20.43 11.26
C SER A 254 -13.70 21.93 11.53
N LYS A 255 -14.35 22.67 10.61
CA LYS A 255 -14.99 23.96 10.88
C LYS A 255 -16.07 23.89 11.97
N VAL A 256 -16.56 22.71 12.33
CA VAL A 256 -17.57 22.49 13.38
C VAL A 256 -16.99 21.57 14.45
N GLY A 257 -16.29 22.18 15.41
CA GLY A 257 -15.69 21.49 16.54
C GLY A 257 -16.68 20.64 17.33
N GLY A 258 -16.23 19.45 17.75
CA GLY A 258 -16.96 18.64 18.72
C GLY A 258 -16.41 17.22 18.87
N PHE A 259 -16.16 16.84 20.12
CA PHE A 259 -15.80 15.49 20.61
C PHE A 259 -16.70 14.34 20.06
N PHE A 260 -17.90 14.66 19.55
CA PHE A 260 -18.87 13.71 19.01
C PHE A 260 -18.57 13.17 17.60
N GLY A 261 -17.75 13.86 16.77
CA GLY A 261 -17.39 13.38 15.42
C GLY A 261 -16.47 12.15 15.43
N SER A 262 -15.57 12.07 16.43
CA SER A 262 -14.66 10.93 16.60
C SER A 262 -15.39 9.65 17.02
N VAL A 263 -16.46 9.77 17.82
CA VAL A 263 -17.26 8.65 18.32
C VAL A 263 -18.19 8.07 17.26
N ALA A 264 -18.74 8.91 16.36
CA ALA A 264 -19.59 8.46 15.26
C ALA A 264 -18.82 7.62 14.21
N SER A 265 -17.57 8.00 13.92
CA SER A 265 -16.68 7.24 13.03
C SER A 265 -16.24 5.89 13.62
N PHE A 266 -16.22 5.79 14.95
CA PHE A 266 -15.88 4.57 15.69
C PHE A 266 -17.05 3.55 15.76
N LEU A 267 -18.31 4.02 15.69
CA LEU A 267 -19.51 3.16 15.77
C LEU A 267 -20.02 2.65 14.41
N GLY A 268 -19.45 3.10 13.28
CA GLY A 268 -19.76 2.59 11.95
C GLY A 268 -18.98 1.31 11.59
N GLY A 269 -19.43 0.59 10.54
CA GLY A 269 -18.75 -0.63 10.05
C GLY A 269 -17.26 -0.45 9.70
N LYS A 270 -16.84 0.79 9.37
CA LYS A 270 -15.43 1.14 9.12
C LYS A 270 -14.57 1.14 10.39
N GLY A 271 -15.06 1.73 11.48
CA GLY A 271 -14.35 1.75 12.77
C GLY A 271 -14.08 0.34 13.28
N GLY A 272 -15.04 -0.57 13.09
CA GLY A 272 -14.87 -1.99 13.38
C GLY A 272 -13.77 -2.66 12.58
N ALA A 273 -13.68 -2.43 11.26
CA ALA A 273 -12.64 -3.01 10.41
C ALA A 273 -11.24 -2.51 10.80
N LEU A 274 -11.08 -1.19 10.98
CA LEU A 274 -9.80 -0.60 11.42
C LEU A 274 -9.37 -1.09 12.80
N LYS A 275 -10.32 -1.20 13.73
CA LYS A 275 -10.06 -1.76 15.06
C LYS A 275 -9.59 -3.21 14.97
N ARG A 276 -10.25 -4.05 14.17
CA ARG A 276 -9.84 -5.45 13.96
C ARG A 276 -8.44 -5.57 13.34
N LEU A 277 -8.11 -4.70 12.39
CA LEU A 277 -6.78 -4.67 11.79
C LEU A 277 -5.70 -4.27 12.80
N ASN A 278 -5.97 -3.26 13.63
CA ASN A 278 -5.10 -2.86 14.73
C ASN A 278 -4.93 -3.99 15.76
N GLU A 279 -6.02 -4.67 16.15
CA GLU A 279 -5.97 -5.86 17.02
C GLU A 279 -5.14 -7.02 16.42
N MET A 280 -5.12 -7.13 15.09
CA MET A 280 -4.25 -8.06 14.35
C MET A 280 -2.81 -7.56 14.18
N GLY A 281 -2.48 -6.36 14.68
CA GLY A 281 -1.15 -5.76 14.63
C GLY A 281 -0.80 -5.07 13.31
N PHE A 282 -1.77 -4.81 12.42
CA PHE A 282 -1.49 -4.08 11.18
C PHE A 282 -1.19 -2.61 11.47
N GLU A 283 -0.01 -2.15 11.04
CA GLU A 283 0.44 -0.77 11.21
C GLU A 283 1.00 -0.17 9.92
N SER A 284 0.92 1.16 9.79
CA SER A 284 1.46 1.85 8.60
C SER A 284 2.97 1.74 8.57
N THR A 285 3.50 1.16 7.49
CA THR A 285 4.94 0.94 7.32
C THR A 285 5.56 1.89 6.31
N PHE A 286 4.86 2.12 5.21
CA PHE A 286 5.27 3.07 4.19
C PHE A 286 4.01 3.71 3.63
N THR A 287 3.98 5.04 3.62
CA THR A 287 2.89 5.80 3.03
C THR A 287 3.48 6.91 2.18
N ILE A 288 3.07 6.97 0.93
CA ILE A 288 3.18 8.16 0.09
C ILE A 288 1.80 8.53 -0.44
N GLU A 289 1.40 9.77 -0.19
CA GLU A 289 0.15 10.36 -0.63
C GLU A 289 0.46 11.63 -1.43
N GLY A 290 -0.50 12.11 -2.20
CA GLY A 290 -0.37 13.42 -2.83
C GLY A 290 -1.70 14.05 -3.16
N TYR A 291 -1.69 15.38 -3.16
CA TYR A 291 -2.81 16.24 -3.49
C TYR A 291 -2.27 17.61 -3.93
N VAL A 292 -3.15 18.51 -4.35
CA VAL A 292 -2.78 19.85 -4.80
C VAL A 292 -3.01 20.86 -3.68
N CYS A 293 -1.99 21.63 -3.30
CA CYS A 293 -2.09 22.76 -2.38
C CYS A 293 -1.51 24.02 -3.04
N LYS A 294 -2.21 25.17 -2.96
CA LYS A 294 -1.82 26.43 -3.64
C LYS A 294 -1.53 26.26 -5.15
N GLY A 295 -2.20 25.30 -5.79
CA GLY A 295 -2.00 24.94 -7.20
C GLY A 295 -0.74 24.12 -7.50
N THR A 296 0.01 23.71 -6.47
CA THR A 296 1.25 22.94 -6.57
C THR A 296 1.00 21.51 -6.08
N ASP A 297 1.59 20.51 -6.75
CA ASP A 297 1.50 19.13 -6.33
C ASP A 297 2.31 18.92 -5.05
N VAL A 298 1.66 18.43 -4.00
CA VAL A 298 2.27 18.12 -2.70
C VAL A 298 2.33 16.62 -2.51
N ARG A 299 3.43 16.15 -1.90
CA ARG A 299 3.59 14.76 -1.45
C ARG A 299 3.77 14.71 0.06
N LEU A 300 2.98 13.84 0.69
CA LEU A 300 3.16 13.46 2.08
C LEU A 300 3.80 12.09 2.13
N MET A 301 4.87 11.94 2.90
CA MET A 301 5.57 10.66 3.05
C MET A 301 5.75 10.30 4.51
N LYS A 302 5.60 9.01 4.82
CA LYS A 302 5.84 8.44 6.16
C LYS A 302 6.44 7.06 6.03
N ARG A 303 7.50 6.79 6.79
CA ARG A 303 7.97 5.43 7.11
C ARG A 303 7.57 5.07 8.54
N PHE A 304 7.61 3.78 8.88
CA PHE A 304 7.30 3.32 10.25
C PHE A 304 8.22 3.96 11.32
N ASP A 305 9.43 4.36 10.93
CA ASP A 305 10.52 4.85 11.76
C ASP A 305 10.82 6.35 11.57
N SER A 306 9.97 7.10 10.85
CA SER A 306 10.15 8.53 10.59
C SER A 306 8.97 9.35 11.09
N ASP A 307 9.12 10.66 11.17
CA ASP A 307 7.98 11.58 11.15
C ASP A 307 7.39 11.65 9.72
N TRP A 308 6.23 12.28 9.58
CA TRP A 308 5.72 12.67 8.27
C TRP A 308 6.64 13.73 7.66
N ALA A 309 6.97 13.58 6.39
CA ALA A 309 7.70 14.58 5.61
C ALA A 309 6.79 15.12 4.50
N VAL A 310 6.87 16.44 4.30
CA VAL A 310 6.04 17.17 3.34
C VAL A 310 6.94 17.73 2.24
N PHE A 311 6.53 17.56 1.00
CA PHE A 311 7.25 18.05 -0.17
C PHE A 311 6.33 18.73 -1.17
N ALA A 312 6.82 19.75 -1.86
CA ALA A 312 6.15 20.40 -2.98
C ALA A 312 6.92 20.15 -4.29
N LEU A 313 6.21 19.88 -5.38
CA LEU A 313 6.80 19.75 -6.71
C LEU A 313 7.38 21.11 -7.13
N ASN A 314 8.60 21.09 -7.67
CA ASN A 314 9.22 22.31 -8.20
C ASN A 314 8.55 22.79 -9.49
N ASP A 315 8.79 24.04 -9.90
CA ASP A 315 8.10 24.58 -11.08
C ASP A 315 8.63 23.98 -12.40
N MET A 316 9.76 23.28 -12.37
CA MET A 316 10.31 22.52 -13.50
C MET A 316 9.63 21.16 -13.69
N GLY A 317 8.94 20.66 -12.66
CA GLY A 317 8.26 19.35 -12.66
C GLY A 317 9.20 18.14 -12.63
N ASP A 318 10.49 18.35 -12.33
CA ASP A 318 11.53 17.31 -12.32
C ASP A 318 12.00 16.92 -10.92
N GLY A 319 11.50 17.58 -9.87
CA GLY A 319 11.92 17.33 -8.49
C GLY A 319 10.97 17.89 -7.44
N TYR A 320 11.29 17.60 -6.19
CA TYR A 320 10.50 18.00 -5.03
C TYR A 320 11.35 18.78 -4.02
N VAL A 321 10.79 19.85 -3.48
CA VAL A 321 11.37 20.67 -2.41
C VAL A 321 10.73 20.28 -1.08
N SER A 322 11.55 20.04 -0.05
CA SER A 322 11.08 19.69 1.29
C SER A 322 10.52 20.94 2.00
N LEU A 323 9.26 20.84 2.44
CA LEU A 323 8.56 21.89 3.19
C LEU A 323 8.84 21.78 4.69
N GLY A 324 8.78 20.56 5.24
CA GLY A 324 8.96 20.33 6.67
C GLY A 324 8.62 18.90 7.07
N THR A 325 8.53 18.70 8.39
CA THR A 325 8.14 17.42 9.00
C THR A 325 7.07 17.61 10.07
N SER A 326 6.27 16.57 10.33
CA SER A 326 5.25 16.56 11.38
C SER A 326 5.16 15.19 12.03
N LEU A 327 4.96 15.14 13.35
CA LEU A 327 4.79 13.87 14.08
C LEU A 327 3.50 13.15 13.66
N GLU A 328 2.42 13.92 13.47
CA GLU A 328 1.12 13.43 13.00
C GLU A 328 0.94 13.72 11.51
N ARG A 329 -0.02 13.04 10.87
CA ARG A 329 -0.30 13.27 9.43
C ARG A 329 -0.74 14.72 9.26
N PRO A 330 -0.02 15.55 8.49
CA PRO A 330 -0.36 16.96 8.34
C PRO A 330 -1.67 17.10 7.57
N THR A 331 -2.51 18.02 8.03
CA THR A 331 -3.74 18.45 7.37
C THR A 331 -3.41 19.35 6.17
N TYR A 332 -4.43 19.69 5.38
CA TYR A 332 -4.26 20.67 4.31
C TYR A 332 -3.78 22.02 4.86
N GLN A 333 -4.30 22.46 6.01
CA GLN A 333 -3.95 23.73 6.64
C GLN A 333 -2.50 23.74 7.10
N ASP A 334 -2.03 22.66 7.74
CA ASP A 334 -0.63 22.55 8.16
C ASP A 334 0.30 22.66 6.95
N VAL A 335 -0.04 22.02 5.83
CA VAL A 335 0.74 22.13 4.59
C VAL A 335 0.69 23.52 3.99
N ASP A 336 -0.47 24.18 4.01
CA ASP A 336 -0.63 25.55 3.52
C ASP A 336 0.27 26.54 4.29
N GLU A 337 0.33 26.37 5.62
CA GLU A 337 1.20 27.13 6.52
C GLU A 337 2.69 26.82 6.25
N MET A 338 3.06 25.53 6.11
CA MET A 338 4.43 25.16 5.73
C MET A 338 4.87 25.76 4.39
N MET A 339 3.95 25.92 3.44
CA MET A 339 4.23 26.61 2.17
C MET A 339 4.46 28.11 2.38
N ASP A 340 3.66 28.76 3.23
CA ASP A 340 3.84 30.18 3.57
C ASP A 340 5.17 30.44 4.30
N GLU A 341 5.55 29.58 5.24
CA GLU A 341 6.83 29.65 5.95
C GLU A 341 8.04 29.53 5.01
N LYS A 342 7.89 28.76 3.92
CA LYS A 342 8.89 28.64 2.85
C LYS A 342 8.84 29.77 1.83
N GLY A 343 7.91 30.72 1.96
CA GLY A 343 7.73 31.81 1.00
C GLY A 343 7.17 31.35 -0.35
N ILE A 344 6.50 30.18 -0.39
CA ILE A 344 5.95 29.62 -1.62
C ILE A 344 4.58 30.24 -1.89
N ALA A 345 4.55 31.19 -2.84
CA ALA A 345 3.33 31.82 -3.28
C ALA A 345 2.40 30.86 -4.07
N LEU A 346 1.18 31.30 -4.38
CA LEU A 346 0.25 30.59 -5.24
C LEU A 346 0.85 30.32 -6.63
N LYS A 347 0.60 29.14 -7.22
CA LYS A 347 1.19 28.75 -8.51
C LYS A 347 0.94 29.77 -9.62
N TYR A 348 -0.28 30.30 -9.75
CA TYR A 348 -0.58 31.28 -10.80
C TYR A 348 0.31 32.54 -10.68
N ALA A 349 0.67 32.96 -9.46
CA ALA A 349 1.51 34.13 -9.24
C ALA A 349 2.96 33.84 -9.68
N ARG A 350 3.46 32.62 -9.42
CA ARG A 350 4.78 32.17 -9.90
C ARG A 350 4.80 32.02 -11.42
N ASP A 351 3.74 31.48 -12.01
CA ASP A 351 3.62 31.26 -13.46
C ASP A 351 3.67 32.57 -14.26
N ILE A 352 3.08 33.65 -13.73
CA ILE A 352 3.06 34.98 -14.38
C ILE A 352 4.19 35.92 -13.90
N GLY A 353 5.11 35.42 -13.06
CA GLY A 353 6.28 36.17 -12.58
C GLY A 353 5.98 37.25 -11.51
N LEU A 354 4.87 37.11 -10.77
CA LEU A 354 4.59 37.94 -9.59
C LEU A 354 5.24 37.41 -8.30
N ALA A 355 5.81 36.21 -8.34
CA ALA A 355 6.53 35.57 -7.24
C ALA A 355 7.67 34.70 -7.78
N ASP A 356 8.64 34.38 -6.91
CA ASP A 356 9.79 33.54 -7.25
C ASP A 356 9.35 32.11 -7.59
N LYS A 357 10.09 31.48 -8.52
CA LYS A 357 9.89 30.08 -8.87
C LYS A 357 10.45 29.14 -7.82
N LEU A 358 9.80 27.99 -7.69
CA LEU A 358 10.15 26.87 -6.82
C LEU A 358 11.26 25.98 -7.38
#